data_AF-C2FZC1-F1
#
_entry.id   AF-C2FZC1-F1
#
_cell.length_a   1.000
_cell.length_b   1.000
_cell.length_c   1.000
_cell.angle_alpha   90.00
_cell.angle_beta   90.00
_cell.angle_gamma   90.00
#
_symmetry.space_group_name_H-M   'P 1'
#
loop_
_entity.id
_entity.type
_entity.pdbx_description
1 polymer ?
#
loop_
_entity_poly.entity_id
_entity_poly.type
_entity_poly.pdbx_seq_one_letter_code
_entity_poly.pdbx_strand_id
1 'polypeptide(L)'
;MSEKLLITYGTRGLAQRIARLMENRISVQLASSEDIPGILITSGKVIQIPAGGQSTYAHEVLKVSLDQDISYVLPLGKDEVSVLAEAEVLFEEYGIRLLLPGKELMPDIFVLENPDKDMAINILLDGKDLLSGEQIRNNSLSGAFVLSDSGEEQALCLVSAKG
;
A
#
# COMPACT_ATOMS: atom_id res chain seq x y z
N MET A 1 0.67 0.77 -21.74
CA MET A 1 0.43 -0.25 -20.69
C MET A 1 -0.44 0.40 -19.64
N SER A 2 -1.39 -0.33 -19.07
CA SER A 2 -2.24 0.19 -17.99
C SER A 2 -1.52 -0.06 -16.66
N GLU A 3 -1.34 0.98 -15.86
CA GLU A 3 -0.70 0.86 -14.55
C GLU A 3 -1.54 -0.02 -13.61
N LYS A 4 -0.86 -0.79 -12.75
CA LYS A 4 -1.52 -1.70 -11.80
C LYS A 4 -0.96 -1.54 -10.38
N LEU A 5 -1.87 -1.47 -9.42
CA LEU A 5 -1.60 -1.28 -8.00
C LEU A 5 -1.86 -2.57 -7.24
N LEU A 6 -0.85 -3.10 -6.54
CA LEU A 6 -0.99 -4.15 -5.55
C LEU A 6 -1.29 -3.53 -4.18
N ILE A 7 -2.36 -3.94 -3.52
CA ILE A 7 -2.70 -3.53 -2.15
C ILE A 7 -2.62 -4.76 -1.23
N THR A 8 -1.76 -4.73 -0.22
CA THR A 8 -1.66 -5.81 0.77
C THR A 8 -2.77 -5.70 1.83
N TYR A 9 -2.87 -6.69 2.73
CA TYR A 9 -4.00 -6.81 3.66
C TYR A 9 -5.36 -6.69 2.95
N GLY A 10 -5.44 -7.24 1.74
CA GLY A 10 -6.52 -7.05 0.79
C GLY A 10 -7.90 -7.48 1.30
N THR A 11 -7.96 -8.33 2.32
CA THR A 11 -9.21 -8.76 2.97
C THR A 11 -9.74 -7.76 4.01
N ARG A 12 -8.96 -6.72 4.36
CA ARG A 12 -9.29 -5.73 5.38
C ARG A 12 -10.11 -4.57 4.84
N GLY A 13 -10.87 -3.94 5.74
CA GLY A 13 -11.73 -2.81 5.42
C GLY A 13 -11.01 -1.63 4.76
N LEU A 14 -9.80 -1.30 5.25
CA LEU A 14 -8.98 -0.23 4.67
C LEU A 14 -8.58 -0.53 3.22
N ALA A 15 -8.05 -1.73 2.95
CA ALA A 15 -7.65 -2.16 1.62
C ALA A 15 -8.83 -2.17 0.65
N GLN A 16 -9.97 -2.74 1.07
CA GLN A 16 -11.20 -2.77 0.29
C GLN A 16 -11.73 -1.38 -0.01
N ARG A 17 -11.62 -0.46 0.93
CA ARG A 17 -12.02 0.94 0.76
C ARG A 17 -11.13 1.64 -0.26
N ILE A 18 -9.81 1.51 -0.14
CA ILE A 18 -8.85 2.10 -1.08
C ILE A 18 -9.04 1.52 -2.48
N ALA A 19 -9.23 0.20 -2.60
CA ALA A 19 -9.49 -0.46 -3.88
C ALA A 19 -10.71 0.13 -4.60
N ARG A 20 -11.78 0.46 -3.87
CA ARG A 20 -12.98 1.14 -4.43
C ARG A 20 -12.70 2.59 -4.82
N LEU A 21 -11.91 3.32 -4.04
CA LEU A 21 -11.52 4.69 -4.39
C LEU A 21 -10.67 4.74 -5.67
N MET A 22 -9.89 3.68 -5.92
CA MET A 22 -9.08 3.49 -7.12
C MET A 22 -9.87 2.97 -8.33
N GLU A 23 -11.14 2.61 -8.14
CA GLU A 23 -11.99 2.10 -9.22
C GLU A 23 -12.06 3.16 -10.34
N ASN A 24 -11.69 2.77 -11.56
CA ASN A 24 -11.57 3.63 -12.75
C ASN A 24 -10.33 4.56 -12.81
N ARG A 25 -9.39 4.47 -11.86
CA ARG A 25 -8.11 5.20 -11.91
C ARG A 25 -6.96 4.30 -12.33
N ILE A 26 -6.76 3.21 -11.58
CA ILE A 26 -5.65 2.26 -11.75
C ILE A 26 -6.23 0.86 -11.53
N SER A 27 -5.73 -0.15 -12.25
CA SER A 27 -6.15 -1.53 -12.02
C SER A 27 -5.65 -1.98 -10.65
N VAL A 28 -6.52 -2.53 -9.79
CA VAL A 28 -6.13 -2.96 -8.44
C VAL A 28 -6.05 -4.49 -8.36
N GLN A 29 -4.96 -4.99 -7.80
CA GLN A 29 -4.81 -6.37 -7.34
C GLN A 29 -4.73 -6.37 -5.82
N LEU A 30 -5.55 -7.20 -5.17
CA LEU A 30 -5.47 -7.40 -3.74
C LEU A 30 -4.56 -8.59 -3.43
N ALA A 31 -3.80 -8.48 -2.34
CA ALA A 31 -3.04 -9.58 -1.76
C ALA A 31 -3.20 -9.60 -0.24
N SER A 32 -3.15 -10.77 0.39
CA SER A 32 -3.21 -10.88 1.84
C SER A 32 -2.37 -12.05 2.34
N SER A 33 -1.85 -11.91 3.54
CA SER A 33 -1.20 -12.98 4.31
C SER A 33 -2.14 -13.63 5.33
N GLU A 34 -3.26 -12.97 5.64
CA GLU A 34 -4.32 -13.49 6.51
C GLU A 34 -5.07 -14.64 5.85
N ASP A 35 -5.87 -15.38 6.63
CA ASP A 35 -6.73 -16.43 6.09
C ASP A 35 -7.67 -15.87 5.02
N ILE A 36 -7.55 -16.39 3.80
CA ILE A 36 -8.33 -15.97 2.64
C ILE A 36 -9.32 -17.09 2.32
N PRO A 37 -10.64 -16.79 2.20
CA PRO A 37 -11.59 -17.75 1.67
C PRO A 37 -11.12 -18.31 0.32
N GLY A 38 -11.06 -19.65 0.20
CA GLY A 38 -10.48 -20.31 -0.97
C GLY A 38 -11.08 -19.86 -2.31
N ILE A 39 -12.36 -19.48 -2.34
CA ILE A 39 -13.02 -18.94 -3.54
C ILE A 39 -12.37 -17.64 -4.04
N LEU A 40 -11.87 -16.78 -3.15
CA LEU A 40 -11.19 -15.53 -3.52
C LEU A 40 -9.80 -15.81 -4.09
N ILE A 41 -9.13 -16.85 -3.59
CA ILE A 41 -7.84 -17.32 -4.13
C ILE A 41 -8.05 -17.92 -5.53
N THR A 42 -8.97 -18.88 -5.66
CA THR A 42 -9.23 -19.57 -6.95
C THR A 42 -9.75 -18.63 -8.03
N SER A 43 -10.50 -17.58 -7.66
CA SER A 43 -10.94 -16.54 -8.61
C SER A 43 -9.87 -15.50 -8.94
N GLY A 44 -8.70 -15.53 -8.30
CA GLY A 44 -7.62 -14.55 -8.48
C GLY A 44 -7.93 -13.17 -7.89
N LYS A 45 -9.07 -13.01 -7.19
CA LYS A 45 -9.48 -11.74 -6.59
C LYS A 45 -8.54 -11.28 -5.48
N VAL A 46 -7.97 -12.23 -4.74
CA VAL A 46 -6.95 -11.96 -3.73
C VAL A 46 -5.82 -12.96 -3.89
N ILE A 47 -4.57 -12.47 -3.97
CA ILE A 47 -3.37 -13.29 -4.03
C ILE A 47 -2.90 -13.59 -2.60
N GLN A 48 -2.56 -14.85 -2.35
CA GLN A 48 -1.92 -15.23 -1.08
C GLN A 48 -0.45 -14.80 -1.11
N ILE A 49 -0.01 -14.09 -0.06
CA ILE A 49 1.38 -13.71 0.19
C ILE A 49 1.81 -14.18 1.59
N PRO A 50 3.13 -14.30 1.89
CA PRO A 50 3.60 -14.54 3.25
C PRO A 50 3.33 -13.34 4.18
N ALA A 51 3.45 -13.54 5.49
CA ALA A 51 3.34 -12.46 6.47
C ALA A 51 4.56 -11.52 6.42
N GLY A 52 4.37 -10.22 6.71
CA GLY A 52 5.38 -9.16 6.57
C GLY A 52 6.65 -9.38 7.39
N GLY A 53 6.53 -10.02 8.56
CA GLY A 53 7.65 -10.33 9.44
C GLY A 53 8.59 -11.46 8.97
N GLN A 54 8.36 -12.08 7.81
CA GLN A 54 9.22 -13.15 7.29
C GLN A 54 10.39 -12.58 6.48
N SER A 55 11.58 -13.19 6.60
CA SER A 55 12.79 -12.73 5.89
C SER A 55 12.68 -12.78 4.36
N THR A 56 11.80 -13.63 3.82
CA THR A 56 11.55 -13.77 2.39
C THR A 56 10.44 -12.86 1.87
N TYR A 57 9.79 -12.08 2.74
CA TYR A 57 8.59 -11.31 2.41
C TYR A 57 8.79 -10.37 1.22
N ALA A 58 9.83 -9.54 1.24
CA ALA A 58 10.13 -8.60 0.15
C ALA A 58 10.33 -9.31 -1.19
N HIS A 59 11.04 -10.44 -1.22
CA HIS A 59 11.28 -11.21 -2.44
C HIS A 59 9.99 -11.85 -2.99
N GLU A 60 9.13 -12.36 -2.11
CA GLU A 60 7.86 -12.96 -2.53
C GLU A 60 6.87 -11.88 -3.05
N VAL A 61 6.81 -10.71 -2.40
CA VAL A 61 6.02 -9.57 -2.90
C VAL A 61 6.56 -9.06 -4.23
N LEU A 62 7.88 -8.98 -4.40
CA LEU A 62 8.52 -8.61 -5.67
C LEU A 62 8.15 -9.61 -6.77
N LYS A 63 8.28 -10.91 -6.49
CA LYS A 63 7.90 -11.97 -7.44
C LYS A 63 6.44 -11.85 -7.88
N VAL A 64 5.52 -11.70 -6.92
CA VAL A 64 4.10 -11.46 -7.23
C VAL A 64 3.93 -10.21 -8.09
N SER A 65 4.69 -9.15 -7.79
CA SER A 65 4.62 -7.90 -8.53
C SER A 65 5.05 -8.08 -10.00
N LEU A 66 6.12 -8.83 -10.24
CA LEU A 66 6.60 -9.17 -11.58
C LEU A 66 5.60 -10.07 -12.32
N ASP A 67 5.12 -11.14 -11.68
CA ASP A 67 4.18 -12.10 -12.27
C ASP A 67 2.84 -11.46 -12.65
N GLN A 68 2.49 -10.35 -12.00
CA GLN A 68 1.20 -9.65 -12.15
C GLN A 68 1.30 -8.32 -12.89
N ASP A 69 2.47 -7.94 -13.40
CA ASP A 69 2.74 -6.65 -14.08
C ASP A 69 2.34 -5.44 -13.20
N ILE A 70 2.70 -5.49 -11.91
CA ILE A 70 2.41 -4.45 -10.92
C ILE A 70 3.37 -3.28 -11.13
N SER A 71 2.82 -2.06 -11.17
CA SER A 71 3.59 -0.81 -11.23
C SER A 71 3.77 -0.19 -9.85
N TYR A 72 2.80 -0.40 -8.95
CA TYR A 72 2.77 0.20 -7.61
C TYR A 72 2.45 -0.83 -6.55
N VAL A 73 3.15 -0.81 -5.42
CA VAL A 73 2.80 -1.61 -4.23
C VAL A 73 2.43 -0.68 -3.10
N LEU A 74 1.20 -0.79 -2.60
CA LEU A 74 0.73 -0.12 -1.39
C LEU A 74 0.65 -1.15 -0.25
N PRO A 75 1.70 -1.26 0.56
CA PRO A 75 1.63 -2.06 1.76
C PRO A 75 0.82 -1.33 2.82
N LEU A 76 -0.14 -2.04 3.40
CA LEU A 76 -0.98 -1.52 4.47
C LEU A 76 -0.64 -2.14 5.83
N GLY A 77 0.14 -3.22 5.89
CA GLY A 77 0.51 -3.85 7.15
C GLY A 77 1.63 -3.14 7.87
N LYS A 78 1.44 -2.86 9.17
CA LYS A 78 2.51 -2.29 10.01
C LYS A 78 3.77 -3.17 10.06
N ASP A 79 3.60 -4.50 9.98
CA ASP A 79 4.68 -5.48 9.94
C ASP A 79 5.36 -5.60 8.57
N GLU A 80 4.79 -5.04 7.51
CA GLU A 80 5.29 -5.11 6.14
C GLU A 80 6.18 -3.90 5.80
N VAL A 81 5.81 -2.75 6.35
CA VAL A 81 6.30 -1.43 5.94
C VAL A 81 7.81 -1.29 6.10
N SER A 82 8.39 -1.66 7.25
CA SER A 82 9.83 -1.57 7.45
C SER A 82 10.61 -2.47 6.50
N VAL A 83 10.14 -3.70 6.30
CA VAL A 83 10.80 -4.69 5.43
C VAL A 83 10.78 -4.23 3.97
N LEU A 84 9.67 -3.65 3.51
CA LEU A 84 9.56 -3.12 2.15
C LEU A 84 10.32 -1.81 1.98
N ALA A 85 10.37 -0.93 2.99
CA ALA A 85 11.21 0.26 2.96
C ALA A 85 12.70 -0.09 2.80
N GLU A 86 13.16 -1.16 3.45
CA GLU A 86 14.54 -1.63 3.28
C GLU A 86 14.82 -2.23 1.90
N ALA A 87 13.77 -2.70 1.22
CA ALA A 87 13.84 -3.28 -0.12
C ALA A 87 13.49 -2.28 -1.23
N GLU A 88 13.29 -0.99 -0.94
CA GLU A 88 12.83 0.01 -1.92
C GLU A 88 13.67 0.01 -3.20
N VAL A 89 15.00 0.09 -3.07
CA VAL A 89 15.94 0.06 -4.20
C VAL A 89 15.74 -1.19 -5.07
N LEU A 90 15.54 -2.35 -4.44
CA LEU A 90 15.31 -3.61 -5.16
C LEU A 90 14.04 -3.55 -6.02
N PHE A 91 12.95 -2.94 -5.53
CA PHE A 91 11.72 -2.79 -6.32
C PHE A 91 11.91 -1.78 -7.47
N GLU A 92 12.62 -0.68 -7.21
CA GLU A 92 12.91 0.35 -8.21
C GLU A 92 13.75 -0.18 -9.38
N GLU A 93 14.67 -1.12 -9.15
CA GLU A 93 15.45 -1.79 -10.20
C GLU A 93 14.57 -2.48 -11.25
N TYR A 94 13.35 -2.89 -10.87
CA TYR A 94 12.36 -3.51 -11.77
C TYR A 94 11.25 -2.54 -12.20
N GLY A 95 11.38 -1.24 -11.92
CA GLY A 95 10.40 -0.23 -12.26
C GLY A 95 9.11 -0.27 -11.42
N ILE A 96 9.15 -0.91 -10.26
CA ILE A 96 8.02 -0.99 -9.32
C ILE A 96 8.20 0.07 -8.26
N ARG A 97 7.22 0.97 -8.08
CA ARG A 97 7.27 2.01 -7.07
C ARG A 97 6.55 1.57 -5.80
N LEU A 98 7.20 1.75 -4.65
CA LEU A 98 6.60 1.48 -3.36
C LEU A 98 5.84 2.72 -2.86
N LEU A 99 4.56 2.56 -2.55
CA LEU A 99 3.72 3.59 -1.94
C LEU A 99 3.83 3.50 -0.42
N LEU A 100 5.01 3.87 0.10
CA LEU A 100 5.26 4.03 1.53
C LEU A 100 6.35 5.09 1.75
N PRO A 101 6.40 5.72 2.93
CA PRO A 101 7.49 6.64 3.23
C PRO A 101 8.85 5.93 3.23
N GLY A 102 9.87 6.58 2.68
CA GLY A 102 11.24 6.06 2.73
C GLY A 102 11.70 5.80 4.17
N LYS A 103 12.64 4.87 4.32
CA LYS A 103 13.16 4.38 5.62
C LYS A 103 13.56 5.50 6.59
N GLU A 104 14.10 6.60 6.07
CA GLU A 104 14.56 7.73 6.87
C GLU A 104 13.41 8.57 7.47
N LEU A 105 12.25 8.61 6.79
CA LEU A 105 11.08 9.38 7.23
C LEU A 105 10.17 8.59 8.17
N MET A 106 10.24 7.27 8.13
CA MET A 106 9.40 6.37 8.93
C MET A 106 9.33 6.69 10.43
N PRO A 107 10.45 6.96 11.14
CA PRO A 107 10.43 7.20 12.58
C PRO A 107 9.65 8.46 12.98
N ASP A 108 9.56 9.45 12.08
CA ASP A 108 8.97 10.76 12.34
C ASP A 108 7.52 10.87 11.86
N ILE A 109 7.00 9.82 11.19
CA ILE A 109 5.64 9.80 10.67
C ILE A 109 4.68 9.22 11.71
N PHE A 110 3.64 10.01 12.03
CA PHE A 110 2.54 9.53 12.84
C PHE A 110 1.75 8.45 12.09
N VAL A 111 1.52 7.31 12.74
CA VAL A 111 0.75 6.18 12.19
C VAL A 111 -0.64 6.18 12.81
N LEU A 112 -1.65 6.16 11.94
CA LEU A 112 -3.05 5.93 12.30
C LEU A 112 -3.43 4.49 11.92
N GLU A 113 -3.60 3.66 12.94
CA GLU A 113 -3.96 2.26 12.77
C GLU A 113 -5.48 2.11 12.61
N ASN A 114 -5.92 1.46 11.52
CA ASN A 114 -7.32 1.20 11.18
C ASN A 114 -8.18 2.49 11.21
N PRO A 115 -7.91 3.47 10.33
CA PRO A 115 -8.65 4.73 10.30
C PRO A 115 -10.16 4.51 10.15
N ASP A 116 -10.95 5.41 10.74
CA ASP A 116 -12.40 5.38 10.63
C ASP A 116 -12.86 5.46 9.16
N LYS A 117 -14.04 4.89 8.91
CA LYS A 117 -14.58 4.76 7.54
C LYS A 117 -14.87 6.10 6.88
N ASP A 118 -15.12 7.14 7.68
CA ASP A 118 -15.51 8.47 7.23
C ASP A 118 -14.31 9.40 6.96
N MET A 119 -13.11 9.07 7.45
CA MET A 119 -11.91 9.90 7.25
C MET A 119 -11.43 9.85 5.82
N ALA A 120 -11.29 10.98 5.11
CA ALA A 120 -10.79 11.02 3.74
C ALA A 120 -9.35 10.46 3.63
N ILE A 121 -9.13 9.54 2.67
CA ILE A 121 -7.82 8.94 2.42
C ILE A 121 -7.28 9.45 1.10
N ASN A 122 -6.04 9.94 1.11
CA ASN A 122 -5.25 10.26 -0.07
C ASN A 122 -4.22 9.16 -0.33
N ILE A 123 -3.94 8.85 -1.60
CA ILE A 123 -2.93 7.88 -1.99
C ILE A 123 -1.80 8.65 -2.67
N LEU A 124 -0.73 8.90 -1.92
CA LEU A 124 0.36 9.76 -2.37
C LEU A 124 1.46 8.94 -3.03
N LEU A 125 2.00 9.49 -4.12
CA LEU A 125 3.25 9.10 -4.76
C LEU A 125 4.08 10.37 -4.95
N ASP A 126 5.22 10.48 -4.27
CA ASP A 126 6.08 11.66 -4.29
C ASP A 126 5.28 12.97 -4.06
N GLY A 127 4.37 12.93 -3.09
CA GLY A 127 3.51 14.06 -2.70
C GLY A 127 2.33 14.35 -3.64
N LYS A 128 2.22 13.65 -4.77
CA LYS A 128 1.09 13.74 -5.70
C LYS A 128 0.03 12.71 -5.34
N ASP A 129 -1.23 13.14 -5.27
CA ASP A 129 -2.34 12.22 -5.01
C ASP A 129 -2.76 11.49 -6.28
N LEU A 130 -2.75 10.17 -6.24
CA LEU A 130 -3.17 9.30 -7.33
C LEU A 130 -4.69 9.32 -7.54
N LEU A 131 -5.47 9.79 -6.55
CA LEU A 131 -6.93 9.93 -6.67
C LEU A 131 -7.35 11.16 -7.48
N SER A 132 -6.81 12.32 -7.11
CA SER A 132 -7.14 13.61 -7.74
C SER A 132 -6.20 13.98 -8.89
N GLY A 133 -4.97 13.46 -8.86
CA GLY A 133 -3.88 13.87 -9.75
C GLY A 133 -3.18 15.16 -9.31
N GLU A 134 -3.57 15.76 -8.18
CA GLU A 134 -3.03 17.02 -7.69
C GLU A 134 -1.75 16.84 -6.86
N GLN A 135 -0.86 17.81 -6.93
CA GLN A 135 0.30 17.88 -6.04
C GLN A 135 -0.15 18.40 -4.68
N ILE A 136 -0.28 17.53 -3.68
CA ILE A 136 -0.74 17.90 -2.33
C ILE A 136 0.44 18.28 -1.43
N ARG A 137 1.61 17.71 -1.66
CA ARG A 137 2.83 17.97 -0.90
C ARG A 137 4.00 18.24 -1.84
N ASN A 138 4.94 19.09 -1.44
CA ASN A 138 6.18 19.33 -2.22
C ASN A 138 7.34 18.41 -1.83
N ASN A 139 7.07 17.34 -1.06
CA ASN A 139 8.07 16.37 -0.60
C ASN A 139 7.88 15.01 -1.27
N SER A 140 8.85 14.11 -1.14
CA SER A 140 8.82 12.74 -1.69
C SER A 140 7.97 11.77 -0.86
N LEU A 141 6.83 12.23 -0.33
CA LEU A 141 6.00 11.41 0.54
C LEU A 141 5.11 10.47 -0.28
N SER A 142 5.20 9.17 0.01
CA SER A 142 4.42 8.14 -0.66
C SER A 142 3.66 7.28 0.35
N GLY A 143 2.47 6.80 0.01
CA GLY A 143 1.62 5.95 0.87
C GLY A 143 0.19 6.43 1.04
N ALA A 144 -0.58 5.71 1.88
CA ALA A 144 -1.95 6.06 2.20
C ALA A 144 -2.00 7.00 3.41
N PHE A 145 -2.56 8.19 3.26
CA PHE A 145 -2.60 9.19 4.33
C PHE A 145 -4.01 9.72 4.58
N VAL A 146 -4.26 10.06 5.84
CA VAL A 146 -5.28 11.06 6.21
C VAL A 146 -4.54 12.38 6.41
N LEU A 147 -5.08 13.45 5.84
CA LEU A 147 -4.54 14.81 5.96
C LEU A 147 -5.48 15.63 6.85
N SER A 148 -4.92 16.52 7.67
CA SER A 148 -5.74 17.45 8.44
C SER A 148 -6.43 18.48 7.53
N ASP A 149 -7.51 19.08 7.99
CA ASP A 149 -8.21 20.16 7.28
C ASP A 149 -7.31 21.39 7.04
N SER A 150 -6.33 21.64 7.92
CA SER A 150 -5.31 22.68 7.72
C SER A 150 -4.28 22.30 6.65
N GLY A 151 -4.20 21.01 6.30
CA GLY A 151 -3.20 20.46 5.41
C GLY A 151 -1.79 20.45 6.00
N GLU A 152 -1.60 20.77 7.28
CA GLU A 152 -0.27 20.80 7.92
C GLU A 152 0.12 19.45 8.51
N GLU A 153 -0.86 18.69 8.99
CA GLU A 153 -0.65 17.40 9.65
C GLU A 153 -1.04 16.25 8.71
N GLN A 154 -0.42 15.11 8.94
CA GLN A 154 -0.67 13.90 8.17
C GLN A 154 -0.46 12.66 9.03
N ALA A 155 -1.24 11.63 8.75
CA ALA A 155 -1.15 10.34 9.41
C ALA A 155 -1.06 9.23 8.38
N LEU A 156 -0.01 8.41 8.44
CA LEU A 156 0.12 7.21 7.61
C LEU A 156 -0.91 6.18 8.07
N CYS A 157 -1.80 5.77 7.16
CA CYS A 157 -2.86 4.83 7.42
C CYS A 157 -2.34 3.40 7.25
N LEU A 158 -2.31 2.64 8.34
CA LEU A 158 -1.91 1.24 8.33
C LEU A 158 -2.98 0.36 8.99
N VAL A 159 -2.88 -0.93 8.73
CA VAL A 159 -3.64 -1.99 9.39
C VAL A 159 -2.74 -2.63 10.42
N SER A 160 -3.26 -2.73 11.65
CA SER A 160 -2.66 -3.62 12.64
C SER A 160 -3.00 -5.07 12.31
N ALA A 161 -2.00 -5.95 12.38
CA ALA A 161 -2.26 -7.38 12.49
C ALA A 161 -3.15 -7.60 13.73
N LYS A 162 -4.24 -8.35 13.59
CA LYS A 162 -4.98 -8.77 14.79
C LYS A 162 -4.06 -9.71 15.57
N GLY A 163 -3.81 -9.40 16.84
CA GLY A 163 -3.27 -10.36 17.79
C GLY A 163 -4.23 -11.51 18.07
#